data_AF-A0A2D1CHY4-F1
#
_entry.id   AF-A0A2D1CHY4-F1
#
_cell.length_a   1.000
_cell.length_b   1.000
_cell.length_c   1.000
_cell.angle_alpha   90.00
_cell.angle_beta   90.00
_cell.angle_gamma   90.00
#
_symmetry.space_group_name_H-M   'P 1'
#
loop_
_entity.id
_entity.type
_entity.pdbx_description
1 polymer ?
#
loop_
_entity_poly.entity_id
_entity_poly.type
_entity_poly.pdbx_seq_one_letter_code
_entity_poly.pdbx_strand_id
1 'polypeptide(L)'
;RLQASLQTIVGMVVYSWAKVSKECMADLSIHYTYTLVLDDSSDDPHPAMLNYFDDLQAGREQAHPWWALVNEHFPNVLRHFGPFCSLNLIRSTMDFFEGCWIEQYNFGGFPGSDDYPQFLRRMNGLGHCVGASLWPKDLFDERKHFLEITSAVAQIEN
;
A
#
# COMPACT_ATOMS: atom_id res chain seq x y z
N ARG A 1 5.93 1.08 20.08
CA ARG A 1 5.80 1.72 18.75
C ARG A 1 4.62 1.12 18.00
N LEU A 2 4.62 -0.19 17.72
CA LEU A 2 3.48 -0.91 17.12
C LEU A 2 2.09 -0.55 17.72
N GLN A 3 1.96 -0.51 19.05
CA GLN A 3 0.69 -0.13 19.70
C GLN A 3 0.17 1.25 19.28
N ALA A 4 1.06 2.25 19.19
CA ALA A 4 0.69 3.61 18.81
C ALA A 4 0.38 3.67 17.31
N SER A 5 1.20 3.02 16.47
CA SER A 5 0.97 2.91 15.02
C SER A 5 -0.39 2.29 14.73
N LEU A 6 -0.73 1.18 15.40
CA LEU A 6 -2.02 0.51 15.26
C LEU A 6 -3.18 1.43 15.68
N GLN A 7 -3.08 2.11 16.82
CA GLN A 7 -4.14 3.02 17.28
C GLN A 7 -4.36 4.20 16.31
N THR A 8 -3.28 4.76 15.78
CA THR A 8 -3.33 5.83 14.77
C THR A 8 -4.00 5.35 13.49
N ILE A 9 -3.59 4.18 12.97
CA ILE A 9 -4.13 3.64 11.73
C ILE A 9 -5.59 3.22 11.88
N VAL A 10 -5.97 2.60 13.00
CA VAL A 10 -7.39 2.29 13.28
C VAL A 10 -8.23 3.58 13.28
N GLY A 11 -7.73 4.65 13.90
CA GLY A 11 -8.37 5.96 13.84
C GLY A 11 -8.53 6.48 12.41
N MET A 12 -7.45 6.45 11.62
CA MET A 12 -7.43 6.86 10.21
C MET A 12 -8.48 6.09 9.39
N VAL A 13 -8.47 4.75 9.48
CA VAL A 13 -9.34 3.90 8.67
C VAL A 13 -10.79 4.06 9.08
N VAL A 14 -11.11 3.97 10.37
CA VAL A 14 -12.50 4.06 10.84
C VAL A 14 -13.12 5.42 10.51
N TYR A 15 -12.34 6.50 10.56
CA TYR A 15 -12.87 7.85 10.34
C TYR A 15 -12.99 8.19 8.85
N SER A 16 -12.11 7.63 8.00
CA SER A 16 -12.07 7.96 6.57
C SER A 16 -12.82 6.96 5.68
N TRP A 17 -12.79 5.66 6.01
CA TRP A 17 -13.56 4.61 5.32
C TRP A 17 -14.93 4.39 5.96
N ALA A 18 -15.60 5.47 6.40
CA ALA A 18 -16.81 5.42 7.21
C ALA A 18 -18.01 4.65 6.62
N LYS A 19 -17.96 4.27 5.34
CA LYS A 19 -19.03 3.57 4.62
C LYS A 19 -18.78 2.07 4.41
N VAL A 20 -17.57 1.59 4.65
CA VAL A 20 -17.22 0.18 4.43
C VAL A 20 -17.65 -0.68 5.62
N SER A 21 -17.66 -2.00 5.43
CA SER A 21 -17.98 -2.95 6.51
C SER A 21 -16.93 -2.94 7.62
N LYS A 22 -17.30 -3.41 8.82
CA LYS A 22 -16.34 -3.53 9.94
C LYS A 22 -15.16 -4.44 9.62
N GLU A 23 -15.41 -5.53 8.90
CA GLU A 23 -14.36 -6.45 8.45
C GLU A 23 -13.40 -5.75 7.48
N CYS A 24 -13.92 -4.98 6.52
CA CYS A 24 -13.08 -4.20 5.62
C CYS A 24 -12.26 -3.14 6.37
N MET A 25 -12.85 -2.45 7.35
CA MET A 25 -12.10 -1.53 8.22
C MET A 25 -10.99 -2.25 8.99
N ALA A 26 -11.26 -3.43 9.55
CA ALA A 26 -10.27 -4.20 10.31
C ALA A 26 -9.11 -4.65 9.41
N ASP A 27 -9.41 -5.25 8.27
CA ASP A 27 -8.41 -5.78 7.34
C ASP A 27 -7.55 -4.65 6.73
N LEU A 28 -8.15 -3.50 6.37
CA LEU A 28 -7.41 -2.31 5.94
C LEU A 28 -6.56 -1.73 7.07
N SER A 29 -7.05 -1.73 8.31
CA SER A 29 -6.27 -1.26 9.45
C SER A 29 -5.02 -2.10 9.68
N ILE A 30 -5.11 -3.42 9.49
CA ILE A 30 -3.94 -4.31 9.57
C ILE A 30 -2.96 -3.97 8.45
N HIS A 31 -3.43 -3.84 7.20
CA HIS A 31 -2.57 -3.53 6.06
C HIS A 31 -1.83 -2.20 6.20
N TYR A 32 -2.55 -1.12 6.53
CA TYR A 32 -1.93 0.20 6.72
C TYR A 32 -1.06 0.28 7.99
N THR A 33 -1.26 -0.63 8.95
CA THR A 33 -0.33 -0.76 10.09
C THR A 33 0.98 -1.40 9.65
N TYR A 34 0.94 -2.41 8.76
CA TYR A 34 2.17 -2.99 8.19
C TYR A 34 2.97 -1.94 7.41
N THR A 35 2.33 -1.11 6.59
CA THR A 35 3.04 -0.06 5.84
C THR A 35 3.65 0.97 6.78
N LEU A 36 2.91 1.44 7.80
CA LEU A 36 3.44 2.40 8.78
C LEU A 36 4.59 1.82 9.62
N VAL A 37 4.61 0.51 9.88
CA VAL A 37 5.74 -0.13 10.60
C VAL A 37 6.98 -0.23 9.72
N LEU A 38 6.82 -0.41 8.40
CA LEU A 38 7.95 -0.43 7.47
C LEU A 38 8.59 0.96 7.32
N ASP A 39 7.79 2.02 7.36
CA ASP A 39 8.23 3.43 7.34
C ASP A 39 9.27 3.72 8.44
N ASP A 40 9.14 3.06 9.60
CA ASP A 40 10.06 3.17 10.73
C ASP A 40 11.32 2.26 10.61
N SER A 41 11.43 1.43 9.57
CA SER A 41 12.51 0.45 9.42
C SER A 41 13.80 1.08 8.88
N SER A 42 14.94 0.64 9.40
CA SER A 42 16.28 1.05 8.94
C SER A 42 17.08 -0.09 8.30
N ASP A 43 16.48 -1.26 8.13
CA ASP A 43 17.15 -2.44 7.59
C ASP A 43 17.29 -2.35 6.06
N ASP A 44 18.50 -2.49 5.53
CA ASP A 44 18.74 -2.47 4.07
C ASP A 44 17.98 -3.61 3.36
N PRO A 45 17.02 -3.31 2.48
CA PRO A 45 16.26 -4.31 1.74
C PRO A 45 17.09 -5.11 0.73
N HIS A 46 18.24 -4.57 0.28
CA HIS A 46 18.98 -5.11 -0.87
C HIS A 46 19.24 -6.62 -0.79
N PRO A 47 19.80 -7.18 0.32
CA PRO A 47 20.11 -8.62 0.37
C PRO A 47 18.86 -9.50 0.28
N ALA A 48 17.74 -9.05 0.82
CA ALA A 48 16.48 -9.79 0.83
C ALA A 48 15.71 -9.69 -0.50
N MET A 49 16.06 -8.74 -1.37
CA MET A 49 15.40 -8.52 -2.65
C MET A 49 16.09 -9.20 -3.85
N LEU A 50 17.28 -9.80 -3.65
CA LEU A 50 18.08 -10.42 -4.73
C LEU A 50 17.31 -11.49 -5.54
N ASN A 51 16.49 -12.30 -4.87
CA ASN A 51 15.70 -13.37 -5.50
C ASN A 51 14.20 -13.08 -5.51
N TYR A 52 13.78 -11.83 -5.23
CA TYR A 52 12.37 -11.46 -5.05
C TYR A 52 11.47 -12.00 -6.16
N PHE A 53 11.86 -11.78 -7.42
CA PHE A 53 11.07 -12.18 -8.58
C PHE A 53 11.04 -13.70 -8.77
N ASP A 54 12.18 -14.37 -8.63
CA ASP A 54 12.27 -15.83 -8.77
C ASP A 54 11.48 -16.55 -7.68
N ASP A 55 11.46 -16.01 -6.46
CA ASP A 55 10.66 -16.52 -5.36
C ASP A 55 9.17 -16.25 -5.57
N LEU A 56 8.80 -15.04 -6.02
CA LEU A 56 7.42 -14.68 -6.34
C LEU A 56 6.84 -15.58 -7.43
N GLN A 57 7.55 -15.71 -8.56
CA GLN A 57 7.12 -16.50 -9.71
C GLN A 57 6.99 -17.99 -9.37
N ALA A 58 7.84 -18.50 -8.47
CA ALA A 58 7.80 -19.89 -8.04
C ALA A 58 6.85 -20.14 -6.85
N GLY A 59 6.18 -19.12 -6.32
CA GLY A 59 5.30 -19.23 -5.17
C GLY A 59 6.03 -19.59 -3.87
N ARG A 60 7.31 -19.24 -3.74
CA ARG A 60 8.08 -19.37 -2.51
C ARG A 60 7.82 -18.16 -1.60
N GLU A 61 7.96 -18.39 -0.30
CA GLU A 61 7.93 -17.32 0.69
C GLU A 61 9.05 -16.31 0.39
N GLN A 62 8.74 -15.01 0.54
CA GLN A 62 9.70 -13.94 0.28
C GLN A 62 10.74 -13.88 1.38
N ALA A 63 12.00 -13.64 1.00
CA ALA A 63 13.11 -13.54 1.97
C ALA A 63 12.98 -12.33 2.91
N HIS A 64 12.39 -11.22 2.44
CA HIS A 64 12.15 -10.06 3.30
C HIS A 64 10.93 -10.34 4.22
N PRO A 65 11.08 -10.27 5.56
CA PRO A 65 10.02 -10.70 6.49
C PRO A 65 8.74 -9.87 6.38
N TRP A 66 8.86 -8.58 6.04
CA TRP A 66 7.69 -7.75 5.78
C TRP A 66 6.89 -8.25 4.57
N TRP A 67 7.56 -8.65 3.48
CA TRP A 67 6.88 -9.19 2.31
C TRP A 67 6.22 -10.53 2.60
N ALA A 68 6.85 -11.39 3.42
CA ALA A 68 6.26 -12.64 3.86
C ALA A 68 4.91 -12.40 4.58
N LEU A 69 4.91 -11.54 5.61
CA LEU A 69 3.71 -11.25 6.40
C LEU A 69 2.63 -10.50 5.60
N VAL A 70 3.02 -9.50 4.81
CA VAL A 70 2.06 -8.72 4.02
C VAL A 70 1.42 -9.57 2.93
N ASN A 71 2.19 -10.40 2.22
CA ASN A 71 1.65 -11.25 1.17
C ASN A 71 0.77 -12.37 1.74
N GLU A 72 1.11 -12.93 2.91
CA GLU A 72 0.26 -13.90 3.61
C GLU A 72 -1.08 -13.27 4.03
N HIS A 73 -1.07 -12.04 4.54
CA HIS A 73 -2.28 -11.34 4.97
C HIS A 73 -3.09 -10.76 3.80
N PHE A 74 -2.46 -10.41 2.68
CA PHE A 74 -3.08 -9.64 1.59
C PHE A 74 -4.42 -10.19 1.09
N PRO A 75 -4.63 -11.52 0.94
CA PRO A 75 -5.92 -12.09 0.56
C PRO A 75 -7.11 -11.64 1.45
N ASN A 76 -6.88 -11.39 2.75
CA ASN A 76 -7.93 -10.88 3.65
C ASN A 76 -8.37 -9.45 3.30
N VAL A 77 -7.49 -8.67 2.69
CA VAL A 77 -7.81 -7.33 2.16
C VAL A 77 -8.43 -7.45 0.78
N LEU A 78 -7.78 -8.18 -0.12
CA LEU A 78 -8.17 -8.23 -1.54
C LEU A 78 -9.54 -8.89 -1.74
N ARG A 79 -10.00 -9.75 -0.82
CA ARG A 79 -11.34 -10.34 -0.87
C ARG A 79 -12.47 -9.30 -0.89
N HIS A 80 -12.24 -8.09 -0.39
CA HIS A 80 -13.23 -7.00 -0.38
C HIS A 80 -13.39 -6.28 -1.72
N PHE A 81 -12.48 -6.50 -2.67
CA PHE A 81 -12.39 -5.67 -3.88
C PHE A 81 -12.55 -6.48 -5.17
N GLY A 82 -12.88 -5.78 -6.25
CA GLY A 82 -12.81 -6.29 -7.62
C GLY A 82 -11.36 -6.32 -8.13
N PRO A 83 -11.09 -7.02 -9.24
CA PRO A 83 -9.73 -7.22 -9.75
C PRO A 83 -8.99 -5.92 -10.10
N PHE A 84 -9.67 -4.86 -10.58
CA PHE A 84 -9.01 -3.60 -10.89
C PHE A 84 -8.57 -2.85 -9.62
N CYS A 85 -9.44 -2.74 -8.62
CA CYS A 85 -9.08 -2.17 -7.33
C CYS A 85 -7.99 -3.00 -6.64
N SER A 86 -8.11 -4.33 -6.63
CA SER A 86 -7.08 -5.22 -6.08
C SER A 86 -5.70 -4.99 -6.71
N LEU A 87 -5.64 -4.82 -8.04
CA LEU A 87 -4.39 -4.51 -8.73
C LEU A 87 -3.80 -3.15 -8.29
N ASN A 88 -4.63 -2.13 -8.08
CA ASN A 88 -4.16 -0.83 -7.58
C ASN A 88 -3.57 -0.93 -6.18
N LEU A 89 -4.18 -1.72 -5.28
CA LEU A 89 -3.62 -1.99 -3.95
C LEU A 89 -2.24 -2.66 -4.08
N ILE A 90 -2.14 -3.74 -4.87
CA ILE A 90 -0.89 -4.49 -5.05
C ILE A 90 0.23 -3.58 -5.59
N ARG A 91 -0.04 -2.81 -6.65
CA ARG A 91 0.97 -1.90 -7.23
C ARG A 91 1.41 -0.85 -6.22
N SER A 92 0.46 -0.20 -5.57
CA SER A 92 0.77 0.88 -4.63
C SER A 92 1.54 0.40 -3.41
N THR A 93 1.31 -0.83 -2.94
CA THR A 93 2.10 -1.44 -1.86
C THR A 93 3.52 -1.76 -2.31
N MET A 94 3.71 -2.17 -3.56
CA MET A 94 5.03 -2.37 -4.16
C MET A 94 5.79 -1.05 -4.32
N ASP A 95 5.12 -0.02 -4.82
CA ASP A 95 5.66 1.35 -4.92
C ASP A 95 6.09 1.85 -3.54
N PHE A 96 5.24 1.67 -2.51
CA PHE A 96 5.55 2.07 -1.14
C PHE A 96 6.80 1.40 -0.58
N PHE A 97 6.99 0.10 -0.86
CA PHE A 97 8.19 -0.62 -0.43
C PHE A 97 9.46 -0.03 -1.07
N GLU A 98 9.42 0.31 -2.37
CA GLU A 98 10.54 1.00 -3.04
C GLU A 98 10.75 2.42 -2.47
N GLY A 99 9.67 3.13 -2.14
CA GLY A 99 9.71 4.43 -1.47
C GLY A 99 10.50 4.38 -0.16
N CYS A 100 10.14 3.46 0.74
CA CYS A 100 10.86 3.26 2.00
C CYS A 100 12.33 2.89 1.76
N TRP A 101 12.63 2.09 0.74
CA TRP A 101 14.01 1.76 0.38
C TRP A 101 14.81 3.00 -0.03
N ILE A 102 14.24 3.87 -0.88
CA ILE A 102 14.89 5.13 -1.29
C ILE A 102 15.08 6.06 -0.08
N GLU A 103 14.11 6.13 0.83
CA GLU A 103 14.15 7.02 1.99
C GLU A 103 15.26 6.68 3.00
N GLN A 104 15.75 5.44 3.03
CA GLN A 104 16.91 5.06 3.85
C GLN A 104 18.18 5.84 3.51
N TYR A 105 18.28 6.36 2.28
CA TYR A 105 19.41 7.19 1.85
C TYR A 105 19.30 8.63 2.36
N ASN A 106 18.16 9.02 2.96
CA ASN A 106 17.87 10.38 3.42
C ASN A 106 18.22 11.45 2.36
N PHE A 107 17.93 11.12 1.10
CA PHE A 107 18.31 11.91 -0.07
C PHE A 107 17.15 12.79 -0.52
N GLY A 108 17.31 14.10 -0.40
CA GLY A 108 16.29 15.10 -0.79
C GLY A 108 16.27 15.48 -2.28
N GLY A 109 17.07 14.81 -3.13
CA GLY A 109 17.23 15.16 -4.54
C GLY A 109 18.46 16.05 -4.79
N PHE A 110 18.97 16.00 -6.02
CA PHE A 110 20.05 16.90 -6.45
C PHE A 110 19.51 18.31 -6.72
N PRO A 111 20.30 19.38 -6.53
CA PRO A 111 19.93 20.72 -6.98
C PRO A 111 19.57 20.72 -8.47
N GLY A 112 18.39 21.26 -8.82
CA GLY A 112 17.85 21.28 -10.18
C GLY A 112 17.07 20.03 -10.59
N SER A 113 16.88 19.06 -9.68
CA SER A 113 16.05 17.89 -9.91
C SER A 113 14.59 18.16 -9.52
N ASP A 114 13.93 19.09 -10.23
CA ASP A 114 12.62 19.65 -9.87
C ASP A 114 11.50 18.60 -9.74
N ASP A 115 11.60 17.47 -10.45
CA ASP A 115 10.60 16.39 -10.41
C ASP A 115 10.80 15.39 -9.26
N TYR A 116 11.96 15.39 -8.59
CA TYR A 116 12.28 14.40 -7.56
C TYR A 116 11.32 14.44 -6.34
N PRO A 117 10.92 15.61 -5.81
CA PRO A 117 10.03 15.66 -4.66
C PRO A 117 8.68 14.96 -4.89
N GLN A 118 8.04 15.21 -6.04
CA GLN A 118 6.75 14.58 -6.36
C GLN A 118 6.89 13.12 -6.83
N PHE A 119 8.03 12.77 -7.43
CA PHE A 119 8.36 11.38 -7.71
C PHE A 119 8.38 10.57 -6.40
N LEU A 120 9.20 10.99 -5.41
CA LEU A 120 9.33 10.26 -4.15
C LEU A 120 8.01 10.28 -3.37
N ARG A 121 7.28 11.41 -3.38
CA ARG A 121 6.00 11.52 -2.67
C ARG A 121 4.92 10.57 -3.22
N ARG A 122 4.91 10.31 -4.52
CA ARG A 122 3.99 9.31 -5.10
C ARG A 122 4.42 7.90 -4.72
N MET A 123 5.72 7.63 -4.75
CA MET A 123 6.30 6.34 -4.38
C MET A 123 5.92 5.93 -2.94
N ASN A 124 6.16 6.81 -1.96
CA ASN A 124 5.84 6.56 -0.55
C ASN A 124 4.39 6.92 -0.14
N GLY A 125 3.57 7.39 -1.07
CA GLY A 125 2.30 8.04 -0.75
C GLY A 125 1.11 7.11 -0.53
N LEU A 126 1.18 5.86 -1.00
CA LEU A 126 0.07 4.90 -1.02
C LEU A 126 -1.21 5.43 -1.70
N GLY A 127 -1.10 6.42 -2.58
CA GLY A 127 -2.26 7.14 -3.16
C GLY A 127 -3.22 6.21 -3.89
N HIS A 128 -2.70 5.30 -4.71
CA HIS A 128 -3.48 4.28 -5.40
C HIS A 128 -4.12 3.26 -4.45
N CYS A 129 -3.40 2.83 -3.40
CA CYS A 129 -3.96 1.94 -2.37
C CYS A 129 -5.17 2.59 -1.70
N VAL A 130 -5.02 3.84 -1.25
CA VAL A 130 -6.06 4.61 -0.59
C VAL A 130 -7.25 4.85 -1.51
N GLY A 131 -7.01 5.37 -2.72
CA GLY A 131 -8.06 5.70 -3.67
C GLY A 131 -8.89 4.49 -4.10
N ALA A 132 -8.24 3.34 -4.32
CA ALA A 132 -8.92 2.13 -4.76
C ALA A 132 -9.59 1.37 -3.59
N SER A 133 -9.05 1.46 -2.37
CA SER A 133 -9.65 0.77 -1.21
C SER A 133 -10.94 1.40 -0.70
N LEU A 134 -11.37 2.54 -1.27
CA LEU A 134 -12.66 3.18 -0.99
C LEU A 134 -13.85 2.47 -1.66
N TRP A 135 -13.61 1.51 -2.55
CA TRP A 135 -14.65 0.91 -3.40
C TRP A 135 -14.83 -0.61 -3.18
N PRO A 136 -15.25 -1.07 -1.99
CA PRO A 136 -15.59 -2.48 -1.77
C PRO A 136 -16.65 -2.99 -2.75
N LYS A 137 -16.46 -4.23 -3.24
CA LYS A 137 -17.31 -4.83 -4.28
C LYS A 137 -18.73 -5.21 -3.82
N ASP A 138 -18.95 -5.27 -2.51
CA ASP A 138 -20.27 -5.47 -1.90
C ASP A 138 -21.13 -4.19 -1.95
N LEU A 139 -20.51 -3.03 -2.11
CA LEU A 139 -21.17 -1.73 -2.21
C LEU A 139 -21.14 -1.16 -3.63
N PHE A 140 -20.08 -1.42 -4.39
CA PHE A 140 -19.85 -0.84 -5.70
C PHE A 140 -19.52 -1.90 -6.76
N ASP A 141 -20.24 -1.87 -7.88
CA ASP A 141 -19.86 -2.66 -9.05
C ASP A 141 -18.72 -1.94 -9.80
N GLU A 142 -17.52 -2.52 -9.70
CA GLU A 142 -16.29 -1.98 -10.30
C GLU A 142 -16.39 -1.77 -11.81
N ARG A 143 -17.12 -2.62 -12.54
CA ARG A 143 -17.27 -2.48 -13.99
C ARG A 143 -18.23 -1.35 -14.34
N LYS A 144 -19.30 -1.23 -13.57
CA LYS A 144 -20.31 -0.17 -13.76
C LYS A 144 -19.75 1.22 -13.43
N HIS A 145 -18.86 1.31 -12.44
CA HIS A 145 -18.32 2.57 -11.94
C HIS A 145 -16.83 2.78 -12.30
N PHE A 146 -16.33 2.07 -13.31
CA PHE A 146 -14.91 2.04 -13.64
C PHE A 146 -14.31 3.44 -13.87
N LEU A 147 -15.04 4.32 -14.57
CA LEU A 147 -14.57 5.66 -14.90
C LEU A 147 -14.49 6.54 -13.65
N GLU A 148 -15.50 6.47 -12.78
CA GLU A 148 -15.55 7.22 -11.53
C GLU A 148 -14.47 6.73 -10.57
N ILE A 149 -14.30 5.41 -10.43
CA ILE A 149 -13.25 4.80 -9.59
C ILE A 149 -11.88 5.24 -10.10
N THR A 150 -11.60 5.09 -11.40
CA THR A 150 -10.31 5.49 -11.98
C THR A 150 -10.03 6.98 -11.79
N SER A 151 -11.06 7.82 -11.99
CA SER A 151 -10.95 9.27 -11.81
C SER A 151 -10.71 9.65 -10.35
N ALA A 152 -11.35 8.96 -9.40
CA ALA A 152 -11.15 9.18 -7.98
C ALA A 152 -9.75 8.76 -7.53
N VAL A 153 -9.27 7.62 -8.01
CA VAL A 153 -7.89 7.13 -7.75
C VAL A 153 -6.87 8.18 -8.20
N ALA A 154 -6.99 8.69 -9.42
CA ALA A 154 -6.07 9.70 -9.95
C ALA A 154 -6.14 11.05 -9.20
N GLN A 155 -7.31 11.47 -8.74
CA GLN A 155 -7.47 12.73 -8.00
C GLN A 155 -7.02 12.63 -6.54
N ILE A 156 -7.08 11.45 -5.93
CA ILE A 156 -6.58 11.21 -4.56
C ILE A 156 -5.05 11.08 -4.55
N GLU A 157 -4.45 10.56 -5.62
CA GLU A 157 -2.99 10.46 -5.76
C GLU A 157 -2.31 11.83 -5.98
N ASN A 158 -3.01 12.77 -6.61
CA ASN A 158 -2.50 14.09 -7.06
C ASN A 158 -2.02 15.01 -5.92
#